data_AF-A0A7W1BBG5-F1
#
_entry.id   AF-A0A7W1BBG5-F1
#
_cell.length_a   1.000
_cell.length_b   1.000
_cell.length_c   1.000
_cell.angle_alpha   90.00
_cell.angle_beta   90.00
_cell.angle_gamma   90.00
#
_symmetry.space_group_name_H-M   'P 1'
#
loop_
_entity.id
_entity.type
_entity.pdbx_description
1 polymer ?
#
loop_
_entity_poly.entity_id
_entity_poly.type
_entity_poly.pdbx_seq_one_letter_code
_entity_poly.pdbx_strand_id
1 'polypeptide(L)'
;MDQPPVPVIPLPEHYHFASASRADEKELRAVIIRAVAHDTSWGDAIHEVNAMMQGWLDHAFAPESNGICLALRHGSRIIGASILVPNPAAEDHLAPGPCVQMEYRNRGLGSALLGESLRQLREAGLAHATAVAKGNGPVAKFLYPKCNGMVTPGTTPLLAACAPNE
;
A
#
# COMPACT_ATOMS: atom_id res chain seq x y z
N MET A 1 -19.01 16.78 11.63
CA MET A 1 -18.65 16.69 10.19
C MET A 1 -18.57 15.21 9.87
N ASP A 2 -19.59 14.69 9.18
CA ASP A 2 -19.59 13.30 8.70
C ASP A 2 -18.57 13.16 7.58
N GLN A 3 -17.53 12.35 7.80
CA GLN A 3 -16.65 11.94 6.71
C GLN A 3 -17.41 11.00 5.77
N PRO A 4 -17.21 11.11 4.44
CA PRO A 4 -17.89 10.23 3.50
C PRO A 4 -17.52 8.76 3.80
N PRO A 5 -18.48 7.83 3.66
CA PRO A 5 -18.23 6.43 3.92
C PRO A 5 -17.15 5.92 2.95
N VAL A 6 -16.15 5.23 3.50
CA VAL A 6 -15.19 4.50 2.68
C VAL A 6 -15.96 3.44 1.89
N PRO A 7 -15.85 3.40 0.55
CA PRO A 7 -16.64 2.48 -0.26
C PRO A 7 -16.29 1.04 0.11
N VAL A 8 -17.29 0.30 0.59
CA VAL A 8 -17.17 -1.15 0.83
C VAL A 8 -17.37 -1.83 -0.51
N ILE A 9 -16.28 -2.38 -1.06
CA ILE A 9 -16.32 -3.10 -2.33
C ILE A 9 -16.45 -4.59 -2.01
N PRO A 10 -17.57 -5.24 -2.40
CA PRO A 10 -17.77 -6.65 -2.09
C PRO A 10 -16.70 -7.49 -2.77
N LEU A 11 -16.05 -8.36 -1.98
CA LEU A 11 -15.16 -9.39 -2.49
C LEU A 11 -15.98 -10.63 -2.89
N PRO A 12 -15.68 -11.26 -4.03
CA PRO A 12 -16.15 -12.61 -4.33
C PRO A 12 -15.78 -13.60 -3.21
N GLU A 13 -16.60 -14.65 -3.00
CA GLU A 13 -16.49 -15.58 -1.85
C GLU A 13 -15.13 -16.25 -1.67
N HIS A 14 -14.40 -16.49 -2.76
CA HIS A 14 -13.08 -17.12 -2.73
C HIS A 14 -11.94 -16.17 -2.33
N TYR A 15 -12.23 -14.87 -2.19
CA TYR A 15 -11.30 -13.87 -1.69
C TYR A 15 -11.66 -13.40 -0.30
N HIS A 16 -10.66 -13.19 0.54
CA HIS A 16 -10.87 -12.60 1.86
C HIS A 16 -9.68 -11.76 2.31
N PHE A 17 -9.95 -10.85 3.23
CA PHE A 17 -8.94 -10.09 3.94
C PHE A 17 -8.60 -10.77 5.25
N ALA A 18 -7.32 -10.75 5.62
CA ALA A 18 -6.86 -11.20 6.93
C ALA A 18 -5.68 -10.35 7.37
N SER A 19 -5.57 -10.11 8.68
CA SER A 19 -4.33 -9.60 9.27
C SER A 19 -3.22 -10.64 9.07
N ALA A 20 -2.10 -10.21 8.52
CA ALA A 20 -0.94 -11.05 8.33
C ALA A 20 -0.17 -11.22 9.63
N SER A 21 0.26 -12.45 9.90
CA SER A 21 1.10 -12.80 11.04
C SER A 21 2.58 -12.83 10.66
N ARG A 22 3.47 -13.03 11.64
CA ARG A 22 4.90 -13.27 11.36
C ARG A 22 5.14 -14.48 10.45
N ALA A 23 4.26 -15.49 10.51
CA ALA A 23 4.37 -16.66 9.62
C ALA A 23 4.13 -16.30 8.15
N ASP A 24 3.37 -15.22 7.89
CA ASP A 24 3.02 -14.75 6.55
C ASP A 24 4.09 -13.83 5.95
N GLU A 25 5.06 -13.35 6.74
CA GLU A 25 6.02 -12.33 6.36
C GLU A 25 6.72 -12.64 5.03
N LYS A 26 7.25 -13.86 4.89
CA LYS A 26 7.98 -14.27 3.69
C LYS A 26 7.11 -14.21 2.44
N GLU A 27 5.86 -14.68 2.53
CA GLU A 27 4.92 -14.69 1.40
C GLU A 27 4.45 -13.26 1.09
N LEU A 28 4.12 -12.48 2.11
CA LEU A 28 3.66 -11.10 1.98
C LEU A 28 4.72 -10.20 1.33
N ARG A 29 5.97 -10.29 1.79
CA ARG A 29 7.12 -9.61 1.17
C ARG A 29 7.24 -9.96 -0.31
N ALA A 30 7.18 -11.25 -0.64
CA ALA A 30 7.29 -11.71 -2.02
C ALA A 30 6.13 -11.20 -2.90
N VAL A 31 4.90 -11.15 -2.38
CA VAL A 31 3.74 -10.61 -3.09
C VAL A 31 3.93 -9.12 -3.39
N ILE A 32 4.33 -8.34 -2.39
CA ILE A 32 4.54 -6.90 -2.51
C ILE A 32 5.66 -6.59 -3.51
N ILE A 33 6.82 -7.21 -3.36
CA ILE A 33 7.98 -6.99 -4.24
C ILE A 33 7.62 -7.32 -5.69
N ARG A 34 6.93 -8.46 -5.93
CA ARG A 34 6.48 -8.83 -7.28
C ARG A 34 5.47 -7.83 -7.83
N ALA A 35 4.52 -7.39 -7.03
CA ALA A 35 3.53 -6.41 -7.47
C ALA A 35 4.19 -5.09 -7.91
N VAL A 36 5.16 -4.59 -7.14
CA VAL A 36 5.90 -3.36 -7.47
C VAL A 36 6.81 -3.54 -8.69
N ALA A 37 7.51 -4.67 -8.81
CA ALA A 37 8.36 -4.97 -9.96
C ALA A 37 7.58 -4.99 -11.30
N HIS A 38 6.28 -5.28 -11.27
CA HIS A 38 5.40 -5.23 -12.44
C HIS A 38 4.77 -3.85 -12.69
N ASP A 39 5.09 -2.83 -11.91
CA ASP A 39 4.68 -1.45 -12.17
C ASP A 39 5.81 -0.72 -12.91
N THR A 40 5.67 -0.66 -14.24
CA THR A 40 6.64 -0.04 -15.15
C THR A 40 6.77 1.46 -14.94
N SER A 41 5.87 2.10 -14.19
CA SER A 41 6.01 3.52 -13.86
C SER A 41 7.27 3.79 -13.02
N TRP A 42 7.80 2.79 -12.31
CA TRP A 42 9.02 2.92 -11.50
C TRP A 42 10.33 2.67 -12.24
N GLY A 43 10.32 2.47 -13.56
CA GLY A 43 11.50 2.05 -14.34
C GLY A 43 12.80 2.80 -14.00
N ASP A 44 12.75 4.14 -13.97
CA ASP A 44 13.94 4.99 -13.73
C ASP A 44 14.36 5.06 -12.24
N ALA A 45 13.52 4.61 -11.31
CA ALA A 45 13.72 4.72 -9.86
C ALA A 45 13.63 3.35 -9.15
N ILE A 46 13.67 2.24 -9.89
CA ILE A 46 13.33 0.91 -9.36
C ILE A 46 14.28 0.47 -8.25
N HIS A 47 15.56 0.88 -8.28
CA HIS A 47 16.53 0.58 -7.23
C HIS A 47 16.22 1.32 -5.92
N GLU A 48 15.92 2.61 -6.00
CA GLU A 48 15.56 3.45 -4.85
C GLU A 48 14.23 3.00 -4.24
N VAL A 49 13.24 2.72 -5.08
CA VAL A 49 11.95 2.18 -4.66
C VAL A 49 12.16 0.84 -3.98
N ASN A 50 12.95 -0.08 -4.55
CA ASN A 50 13.21 -1.36 -3.90
C ASN A 50 13.87 -1.20 -2.52
N ALA A 51 14.82 -0.27 -2.37
CA ALA A 51 15.45 0.00 -1.07
C ALA A 51 14.44 0.57 -0.05
N MET A 52 13.64 1.55 -0.46
CA MET A 52 12.57 2.13 0.36
C MET A 52 11.53 1.07 0.78
N MET A 53 11.13 0.22 -0.17
CA MET A 53 10.20 -0.88 0.04
C MET A 53 10.73 -1.91 1.04
N GLN A 54 12.03 -2.24 0.99
CA GLN A 54 12.62 -3.11 2.01
C GLN A 54 12.57 -2.46 3.40
N GLY A 55 12.92 -1.17 3.50
CA GLY A 55 12.84 -0.45 4.77
C GLY A 55 11.42 -0.42 5.35
N TRP A 56 10.41 -0.22 4.51
CA TRP A 56 9.00 -0.30 4.93
C TRP A 56 8.61 -1.70 5.41
N LEU A 57 9.01 -2.74 4.68
CA LEU A 57 8.72 -4.12 5.08
C LEU A 57 9.44 -4.50 6.38
N ASP A 58 10.71 -4.11 6.53
CA ASP A 58 11.48 -4.34 7.75
C ASP A 58 10.84 -3.65 8.95
N HIS A 59 10.43 -2.39 8.78
CA HIS A 59 9.72 -1.67 9.83
C HIS A 59 8.36 -2.30 10.14
N ALA A 60 7.59 -2.76 9.15
CA ALA A 60 6.27 -3.34 9.36
C ALA A 60 6.30 -4.65 10.18
N PHE A 61 7.38 -5.42 10.07
CA PHE A 61 7.55 -6.70 10.78
C PHE A 61 8.45 -6.61 12.02
N ALA A 62 8.99 -5.43 12.34
CA ALA A 62 9.75 -5.21 13.56
C ALA A 62 8.87 -5.46 14.81
N PRO A 63 9.38 -6.10 15.88
CA PRO A 63 8.62 -6.38 17.12
C PRO A 63 7.96 -5.15 17.77
N GLU A 64 8.62 -4.01 17.68
CA GLU A 64 8.22 -2.72 18.22
C GLU A 64 7.29 -1.93 17.28
N SER A 65 7.00 -2.47 16.09
CA SER A 65 6.16 -1.81 15.11
C SER A 65 4.69 -1.96 15.46
N ASN A 66 3.96 -0.85 15.35
CA ASN A 66 2.50 -0.85 15.40
C ASN A 66 1.88 -0.93 14.00
N GLY A 67 2.67 -1.31 12.98
CA GLY A 67 2.19 -1.50 11.62
C GLY A 67 1.14 -2.60 11.52
N ILE A 68 0.15 -2.41 10.66
CA ILE A 68 -0.85 -3.42 10.33
C ILE A 68 -0.53 -3.97 8.94
N CYS A 69 -0.17 -5.24 8.87
CA CYS A 69 0.01 -5.94 7.60
C CYS A 69 -1.32 -6.57 7.18
N LEU A 70 -1.95 -6.05 6.14
CA LEU A 70 -3.20 -6.56 5.60
C LEU A 70 -2.92 -7.47 4.40
N ALA A 71 -3.38 -8.72 4.46
CA ALA A 71 -3.27 -9.69 3.37
C ALA A 71 -4.63 -9.85 2.65
N LEU A 72 -4.60 -9.80 1.33
CA LEU A 72 -5.67 -10.27 0.45
C LEU A 72 -5.34 -11.68 0.00
N ARG A 73 -6.23 -12.63 0.31
CA ARG A 73 -6.03 -14.05 0.04
C ARG A 73 -7.00 -14.59 -1.01
N HIS A 74 -6.55 -15.61 -1.72
CA HIS A 74 -7.36 -16.49 -2.57
C HIS A 74 -7.19 -17.91 -2.03
N GLY A 75 -8.18 -18.41 -1.29
CA GLY A 75 -7.99 -19.60 -0.44
C GLY A 75 -6.87 -19.36 0.58
N SER A 76 -5.88 -20.26 0.68
CA SER A 76 -4.74 -20.09 1.60
C SER A 76 -3.66 -19.14 1.09
N ARG A 77 -3.63 -18.82 -0.20
CA ARG A 77 -2.54 -18.06 -0.85
C ARG A 77 -2.73 -16.56 -0.71
N ILE A 78 -1.66 -15.83 -0.39
CA ILE A 78 -1.64 -14.37 -0.44
C ILE A 78 -1.44 -13.92 -1.90
N ILE A 79 -2.35 -13.10 -2.39
CA ILE A 79 -2.36 -12.57 -3.77
C ILE A 79 -2.26 -11.05 -3.83
N GLY A 80 -2.45 -10.38 -2.70
CA GLY A 80 -2.20 -8.96 -2.53
C GLY A 80 -1.96 -8.63 -1.07
N ALA A 81 -1.38 -7.46 -0.81
CA ALA A 81 -1.16 -6.97 0.55
C ALA A 81 -1.04 -5.45 0.59
N SER A 82 -1.27 -4.88 1.77
CA SER A 82 -1.03 -3.46 2.08
C SER A 82 -0.41 -3.39 3.47
N ILE A 83 0.52 -2.46 3.67
CA ILE A 83 1.06 -2.14 4.99
C ILE A 83 0.48 -0.81 5.43
N LEU A 84 -0.06 -0.79 6.64
CA LEU A 84 -0.73 0.37 7.22
C LEU A 84 0.08 0.85 8.41
N VAL A 85 0.30 2.16 8.49
CA VAL A 85 0.97 2.79 9.64
C VAL A 85 -0.09 3.58 10.41
N PRO A 86 -0.68 3.05 11.50
CA PRO A 86 -1.76 3.70 12.24
C PRO A 86 -1.26 4.81 13.19
N ASN A 87 -0.21 5.53 12.81
CA ASN A 87 0.32 6.66 13.58
C ASN A 87 -0.13 7.96 12.90
N PRO A 88 -0.94 8.83 13.54
CA PRO A 88 -1.37 10.10 12.96
C PRO A 88 -0.24 11.08 12.58
N ALA A 89 0.95 10.89 13.16
CA ALA A 89 2.14 11.68 12.84
C ALA A 89 2.99 11.08 11.70
N ALA A 90 2.59 9.95 11.12
CA ALA A 90 3.30 9.35 10.00
C ALA A 90 3.12 10.19 8.73
N GLU A 91 4.22 10.36 7.98
CA GLU A 91 4.17 11.05 6.68
C GLU A 91 3.49 10.19 5.61
N ASP A 92 3.60 8.86 5.73
CA ASP A 92 2.95 7.88 4.88
C ASP A 92 2.24 6.83 5.73
N HIS A 93 0.93 6.72 5.57
CA HIS A 93 0.09 5.77 6.27
C HIS A 93 -0.12 4.47 5.48
N LEU A 94 0.27 4.45 4.19
CA LEU A 94 0.16 3.34 3.25
C LEU A 94 1.56 3.04 2.67
N ALA A 95 2.42 2.46 3.49
CA ALA A 95 3.84 2.28 3.21
C ALA A 95 4.25 0.78 3.22
N PRO A 96 4.09 0.05 2.10
CA PRO A 96 3.45 0.44 0.86
C PRO A 96 1.92 0.27 0.88
N GLY A 97 1.27 1.00 -0.01
CA GLY A 97 -0.16 0.89 -0.28
C GLY A 97 -0.56 -0.42 -0.95
N PRO A 98 -1.79 -0.50 -1.49
CA PRO A 98 -2.39 -1.73 -1.97
C PRO A 98 -1.61 -2.33 -3.15
N CYS A 99 -0.93 -3.44 -2.89
CA CYS A 99 -0.16 -4.21 -3.85
C CYS A 99 -0.93 -5.49 -4.22
N VAL A 100 -1.29 -5.65 -5.49
CA VAL A 100 -1.96 -6.88 -5.98
C VAL A 100 -1.12 -7.51 -7.08
N GLN A 101 -0.96 -8.85 -7.05
CA GLN A 101 -0.30 -9.62 -8.10
C GLN A 101 -0.95 -9.38 -9.46
N MET A 102 -0.14 -9.31 -10.52
CA MET A 102 -0.56 -8.85 -11.85
C MET A 102 -1.75 -9.66 -12.40
N GLU A 103 -1.77 -10.97 -12.17
CA GLU A 103 -2.79 -11.92 -12.62
C GLU A 103 -4.18 -11.66 -11.99
N TYR A 104 -4.21 -10.95 -10.87
CA TYR A 104 -5.39 -10.62 -10.08
C TYR A 104 -5.82 -9.15 -10.24
N ARG A 105 -5.09 -8.35 -11.01
CA ARG A 105 -5.44 -6.93 -11.27
C ARG A 105 -6.66 -6.83 -12.20
N ASN A 106 -7.21 -5.61 -12.31
CA ASN A 106 -8.38 -5.28 -13.14
C ASN A 106 -9.67 -6.02 -12.77
N ARG A 107 -9.78 -6.49 -11.52
CA ARG A 107 -10.95 -7.21 -10.98
C ARG A 107 -11.58 -6.51 -9.76
N GLY A 108 -11.28 -5.23 -9.55
CA GLY A 108 -11.73 -4.48 -8.36
C GLY A 108 -10.95 -4.77 -7.07
N LEU A 109 -10.07 -5.77 -7.05
CA LEU A 109 -9.33 -6.21 -5.85
C LEU A 109 -8.43 -5.13 -5.23
N GLY A 110 -7.76 -4.31 -6.04
CA GLY A 110 -6.95 -3.20 -5.51
C GLY A 110 -7.80 -2.12 -4.84
N SER A 111 -9.01 -1.88 -5.35
CA SER A 111 -9.97 -0.94 -4.77
C SER A 111 -10.57 -1.50 -3.48
N ALA A 112 -10.92 -2.79 -3.46
CA ALA A 112 -11.38 -3.45 -2.24
C ALA A 112 -10.30 -3.44 -1.15
N LEU A 113 -9.05 -3.75 -1.52
CA LEU A 113 -7.92 -3.71 -0.60
C LEU A 113 -7.69 -2.30 -0.05
N LEU A 114 -7.76 -1.26 -0.88
CA LEU A 114 -7.68 0.13 -0.40
C LEU A 114 -8.82 0.48 0.55
N GLY A 115 -10.06 0.09 0.22
CA GLY A 115 -11.21 0.33 1.09
C GLY A 115 -11.05 -0.31 2.46
N GLU A 116 -10.58 -1.55 2.50
CA GLU A 116 -10.30 -2.26 3.75
C GLU A 116 -9.12 -1.61 4.51
N SER A 117 -8.05 -1.23 3.82
CA SER A 117 -6.93 -0.48 4.41
C SER A 117 -7.40 0.80 5.11
N LEU A 118 -8.23 1.60 4.43
CA LEU A 118 -8.76 2.86 4.99
C LEU A 118 -9.74 2.61 6.14
N ARG A 119 -10.54 1.52 6.08
CA ARG A 119 -11.40 1.12 7.19
C ARG A 119 -10.58 0.83 8.45
N GLN A 120 -9.50 0.06 8.33
CA GLN A 120 -8.63 -0.29 9.45
C GLN A 120 -7.87 0.92 10.01
N LEU A 121 -7.38 1.82 9.16
CA LEU A 121 -6.76 3.07 9.60
C LEU A 121 -7.76 3.95 10.37
N ARG A 122 -9.01 4.04 9.90
CA ARG A 122 -10.07 4.77 10.61
C ARG A 122 -10.40 4.13 11.96
N GLU A 123 -10.48 2.81 12.03
CA GLU A 123 -10.70 2.07 13.29
C GLU A 123 -9.55 2.26 14.28
N ALA A 124 -8.33 2.46 13.78
CA ALA A 124 -7.18 2.86 14.58
C ALA A 124 -7.20 4.36 15.00
N GLY A 125 -8.24 5.11 14.63
CA GLY A 125 -8.46 6.50 15.07
C GLY A 125 -7.98 7.56 14.07
N LEU A 126 -7.58 7.19 12.86
CA LEU A 126 -7.13 8.17 11.87
C LEU A 126 -8.30 8.82 11.13
N ALA A 127 -8.33 10.16 11.15
CA ALA A 127 -9.24 10.94 10.32
C ALA A 127 -8.75 11.03 8.87
N HIS A 128 -7.44 11.08 8.64
CA HIS A 128 -6.86 11.19 7.30
C HIS A 128 -5.73 10.18 7.15
N ALA A 129 -5.59 9.63 5.94
CA ALA A 129 -4.49 8.77 5.56
C ALA A 129 -3.75 9.41 4.38
N THR A 130 -2.43 9.40 4.43
CA THR A 130 -1.54 9.84 3.36
C THR A 130 -0.89 8.62 2.72
N ALA A 131 -0.54 8.76 1.44
CA ALA A 131 0.12 7.70 0.68
C ALA A 131 1.08 8.33 -0.33
N VAL A 132 2.29 7.79 -0.43
CA VAL A 132 3.22 8.20 -1.48
C VAL A 132 2.98 7.37 -2.74
N ALA A 133 2.87 8.03 -3.88
CA ALA A 133 2.75 7.38 -5.17
C ALA A 133 3.38 8.22 -6.27
N LYS A 134 3.89 7.55 -7.31
CA LYS A 134 4.32 8.25 -8.52
C LYS A 134 3.09 8.87 -9.20
N GLY A 135 3.13 10.18 -9.47
CA GLY A 135 1.97 10.92 -9.97
C GLY A 135 1.39 10.38 -11.28
N ASN A 136 2.20 9.73 -12.12
CA ASN A 136 1.74 9.11 -13.37
C ASN A 136 1.40 7.61 -13.25
N GLY A 137 1.56 7.02 -12.06
CA GLY A 137 1.36 5.60 -11.79
C GLY A 137 -0.12 5.21 -11.70
N PRO A 138 -0.44 3.90 -11.80
CA PRO A 138 -1.82 3.41 -11.83
C PRO A 138 -2.62 3.78 -10.57
N VAL A 139 -1.98 3.78 -9.40
CA VAL A 139 -2.65 4.07 -8.13
C VAL A 139 -3.07 5.54 -8.04
N ALA A 140 -2.20 6.47 -8.45
CA ALA A 140 -2.50 7.90 -8.46
C ALA A 140 -3.59 8.26 -9.49
N LYS A 141 -3.56 7.62 -10.67
CA LYS A 141 -4.51 7.91 -11.74
C LYS A 141 -5.89 7.29 -11.55
N PHE A 142 -5.96 6.06 -11.06
CA PHE A 142 -7.19 5.25 -11.13
C PHE A 142 -7.68 4.73 -9.80
N LEU A 143 -6.84 4.67 -8.78
CA LEU A 143 -7.19 4.05 -7.51
C LEU A 143 -7.57 5.08 -6.45
N TYR A 144 -6.63 5.96 -6.07
CA TYR A 144 -6.85 6.96 -5.03
C TYR A 144 -8.00 7.93 -5.34
N PRO A 145 -8.22 8.38 -6.59
CA PRO A 145 -9.37 9.22 -6.92
C PRO A 145 -10.73 8.57 -6.62
N LYS A 146 -10.83 7.22 -6.64
CA LYS A 146 -12.08 6.50 -6.31
C LYS A 146 -12.45 6.58 -4.83
N CYS A 147 -11.49 6.91 -3.97
CA CYS A 147 -11.68 7.07 -2.52
C CYS A 147 -11.56 8.54 -2.11
N ASN A 148 -11.84 9.47 -3.02
CA ASN A 148 -11.70 10.92 -2.82
C ASN A 148 -10.28 11.36 -2.43
N GLY A 149 -9.26 10.60 -2.84
CA GLY A 149 -7.87 10.97 -2.62
C GLY A 149 -7.56 12.28 -3.33
N MET A 150 -7.13 13.28 -2.57
CA MET A 150 -6.67 14.56 -3.10
C MET A 150 -5.17 14.54 -3.28
N VAL A 151 -4.71 14.91 -4.48
CA VAL A 151 -3.28 15.07 -4.74
C VAL A 151 -2.84 16.38 -4.09
N THR A 152 -1.99 16.27 -3.08
CA THR A 152 -1.22 17.41 -2.58
C THR A 152 0.19 17.27 -3.15
N PRO A 153 0.76 18.29 -3.81
CA PRO A 153 2.16 18.27 -4.19
C PRO A 153 3.00 18.04 -2.93
N GLY A 154 3.60 16.85 -2.81
CA GLY A 154 4.53 16.57 -1.73
C GLY A 154 5.71 17.51 -1.85
N THR A 155 6.16 18.06 -0.72
CA THR A 155 7.40 18.86 -0.65
C THR A 155 8.65 17.99 -0.86
N THR A 156 8.49 16.67 -0.90
CA THR A 156 9.53 15.72 -1.26
C THR A 156 9.49 15.48 -2.77
N PRO A 157 10.38 16.08 -3.58
CA PRO A 157 10.80 15.35 -4.76
C PRO A 157 11.28 13.99 -4.25
N LEU A 158 10.86 12.89 -4.88
CA LEU A 158 11.72 11.71 -4.90
C LEU A 158 13.03 12.24 -5.45
N LEU A 159 13.96 12.56 -4.54
CA LEU A 159 15.23 13.19 -4.85
C LEU A 159 15.85 12.30 -5.91
N ALA A 160 15.89 12.82 -7.13
CA ALA A 160 16.86 12.39 -8.11
C ALA A 160 18.17 12.22 -7.35
N ALA A 161 18.68 10.98 -7.37
CA ALA A 161 20.00 10.57 -6.92
C ALA A 161 20.88 11.74 -6.53
N CYS A 162 21.33 11.77 -5.27
CA CYS A 162 22.50 12.54 -4.90
C CYS A 162 23.62 12.23 -5.91
N ALA A 163 23.87 13.15 -6.83
CA ALA A 163 25.15 13.27 -7.46
C ALA A 163 26.13 13.74 -6.38
N PRO A 164 27.22 13.02 -6.08
CA PRO A 164 28.37 13.66 -5.50
C PRO A 164 29.01 14.50 -6.61
N ASN A 165 28.92 15.82 -6.49
CA ASN A 165 29.86 16.70 -7.16
C ASN A 165 31.16 16.70 -6.35
N GLU A 166 32.18 16.01 -6.88
CA GLU A 166 33.56 16.50 -6.87
C GLU A 166 34.10 16.44 -8.30
#